data_AF-A0A011PYK7-F1
#
_entry.id   AF-A0A011PYK7-F1
#
_cell.length_a   1.000
_cell.length_b   1.000
_cell.length_c   1.000
_cell.angle_alpha   90.00
_cell.angle_beta   90.00
_cell.angle_gamma   90.00
#
_symmetry.space_group_name_H-M   'P 1'
#
loop_
_entity.id
_entity.type
_entity.pdbx_description
1 polymer ?
#
loop_
_entity_poly.entity_id
_entity_poly.type
_entity_poly.pdbx_seq_one_letter_code
_entity_poly.pdbx_strand_id
1 'polypeptide(L)'
;MLSVPLPPRAASAAWLLDAGVPEPDDWLALAAGAPLLALALSSSGERVLLDALLDEVRGGGGVDPLASAAALERVIRTEKRPAPLKRLLGWAQKWLFDLHLATEALPPRYFLRQAAVLQGLAKGTDSRRILAFSRKALQYKAQCEQPLNNRLFLEDFFLGYARIFRST
;
A
#
# COMPACT_ATOMS: atom_id res chain seq x y z
N MET A 1 7.03 -8.54 26.42
CA MET A 1 5.73 -8.82 25.76
C MET A 1 5.73 -10.28 25.34
N LEU A 2 4.68 -11.06 25.65
CA LEU A 2 4.53 -12.40 25.09
C LEU A 2 4.24 -12.28 23.59
N SER A 3 4.98 -13.02 22.76
CA SER A 3 4.70 -13.14 21.33
C SER A 3 3.52 -14.08 21.13
N VAL A 4 2.44 -13.59 20.49
CA VAL A 4 1.32 -14.45 20.10
C VAL A 4 1.62 -14.97 18.69
N PRO A 5 1.77 -16.28 18.49
CA PRO A 5 2.06 -16.83 17.17
C PRO A 5 0.87 -16.62 16.24
N LEU A 6 1.16 -16.34 14.96
CA LEU A 6 0.12 -16.28 13.94
C LEU A 6 -0.40 -17.70 13.67
N PRO A 7 -1.73 -17.89 13.55
CA PRO A 7 -2.28 -19.17 13.11
C PRO A 7 -1.81 -19.54 11.70
N PRO A 8 -1.80 -20.84 11.34
CA PRO A 8 -1.47 -21.28 10.00
C PRO A 8 -2.32 -20.57 8.94
N ARG A 9 -1.71 -20.22 7.80
CA ARG A 9 -2.37 -19.47 6.73
C ARG A 9 -3.69 -20.12 6.28
N ALA A 10 -3.68 -21.43 6.05
CA ALA A 10 -4.87 -22.16 5.61
C ALA A 10 -6.03 -22.07 6.61
N ALA A 11 -5.74 -22.18 7.91
CA ALA A 11 -6.74 -22.05 8.96
C ALA A 11 -7.29 -20.61 9.04
N SER A 12 -6.41 -19.61 8.95
CA SER A 12 -6.81 -18.21 8.91
C SER A 12 -7.70 -17.88 7.70
N ALA A 13 -7.35 -18.40 6.52
CA ALA A 13 -8.12 -18.19 5.30
C ALA A 13 -9.50 -18.85 5.36
N ALA A 14 -9.58 -20.09 5.85
CA ALA A 14 -10.85 -20.79 6.06
C ALA A 14 -11.76 -20.03 7.05
N TRP A 15 -11.21 -19.58 8.17
CA TRP A 15 -11.96 -18.80 9.15
C TRP A 15 -12.49 -17.47 8.58
N LEU A 16 -11.70 -16.78 7.75
CA LEU A 16 -12.14 -15.55 7.07
C LEU A 16 -13.28 -15.83 6.08
N LEU A 17 -13.21 -16.93 5.34
CA LEU A 17 -14.29 -17.35 4.43
C LEU A 17 -15.59 -17.63 5.20
N ASP A 18 -15.51 -18.37 6.30
CA ASP A 18 -16.66 -18.66 7.16
C ASP A 18 -17.26 -17.37 7.76
N ALA A 19 -16.42 -16.36 8.02
CA ALA A 19 -16.84 -15.03 8.46
C ALA A 19 -17.41 -14.15 7.32
N GLY A 20 -17.54 -14.68 6.10
CA GLY A 20 -18.10 -13.98 4.94
C GLY A 20 -17.14 -12.99 4.26
N VAL A 21 -15.83 -13.10 4.52
CA VAL A 21 -14.83 -12.21 3.92
C VAL A 21 -14.54 -12.65 2.48
N PRO A 22 -14.78 -11.80 1.47
CA PRO A 22 -14.36 -12.09 0.11
C PRO A 22 -12.84 -11.96 0.00
N GLU A 23 -12.21 -12.79 -0.84
CA GLU A 23 -10.76 -12.71 -1.11
C GLU A 23 -9.89 -12.83 0.18
N PRO A 24 -10.08 -13.89 0.98
CA PRO A 24 -9.46 -14.03 2.31
C PRO A 24 -7.93 -13.94 2.26
N ASP A 25 -7.31 -14.51 1.23
CA ASP A 25 -5.86 -14.52 1.04
C ASP A 25 -5.26 -13.13 0.83
N ASP A 26 -5.98 -12.24 0.16
CA ASP A 26 -5.53 -10.87 -0.11
C ASP A 26 -5.63 -10.01 1.16
N TRP A 27 -6.74 -10.12 1.89
CA TRP A 27 -6.88 -9.44 3.19
C TRP A 27 -5.88 -9.96 4.22
N LEU A 28 -5.66 -11.28 4.24
CA LEU A 28 -4.67 -11.89 5.12
C LEU A 28 -3.25 -11.44 4.78
N ALA A 29 -2.92 -11.35 3.48
CA ALA A 29 -1.64 -10.81 3.03
C ALA A 29 -1.45 -9.36 3.48
N LEU A 30 -2.43 -8.48 3.22
CA LEU A 30 -2.42 -7.08 3.66
C LEU A 30 -2.28 -6.94 5.19
N ALA A 31 -2.93 -7.81 5.95
CA ALA A 31 -2.84 -7.92 7.41
C ALA A 31 -1.58 -8.64 7.92
N ALA A 32 -0.62 -8.94 7.05
CA ALA A 32 0.63 -9.65 7.39
C ALA A 32 0.41 -11.02 8.08
N GLY A 33 -0.69 -11.70 7.77
CA GLY A 33 -1.05 -13.00 8.32
C GLY A 33 -1.95 -12.95 9.56
N ALA A 34 -2.32 -11.77 10.07
CA ALA A 34 -3.18 -11.63 11.25
C ALA A 34 -4.68 -11.72 10.88
N PRO A 35 -5.40 -12.81 11.20
CA PRO A 35 -6.78 -13.02 10.74
C PRO A 35 -7.78 -12.00 11.31
N LEU A 36 -7.64 -11.61 12.58
CA LEU A 36 -8.54 -10.60 13.16
C LEU A 36 -8.38 -9.21 12.51
N LEU A 37 -7.14 -8.85 12.16
CA LEU A 37 -6.88 -7.61 11.44
C LEU A 37 -7.41 -7.69 10.00
N ALA A 38 -7.27 -8.83 9.34
CA ALA A 38 -7.82 -9.05 8.00
C ALA A 38 -9.35 -8.87 7.99
N LEU A 39 -10.07 -9.47 8.96
CA LEU A 39 -11.51 -9.29 9.11
C LEU A 39 -11.87 -7.81 9.36
N ALA A 40 -11.13 -7.13 10.24
CA ALA A 40 -11.38 -5.72 10.52
C ALA A 40 -11.21 -4.84 9.28
N LEU A 41 -10.19 -5.10 8.45
CA LEU A 41 -9.94 -4.38 7.21
C LEU A 41 -10.99 -4.68 6.14
N SER A 42 -11.39 -5.95 5.96
CA SER A 42 -12.38 -6.33 4.96
C SER A 42 -13.76 -5.73 5.22
N SER A 43 -14.15 -5.64 6.49
CA SER A 43 -15.49 -5.21 6.89
C SER A 43 -15.63 -3.69 7.05
N SER A 44 -14.56 -2.92 6.84
CA SER A 44 -14.54 -1.49 7.14
C SER A 44 -14.62 -0.56 5.94
N GLY A 45 -14.81 -1.10 4.73
CA GLY A 45 -14.89 -0.28 3.51
C GLY A 45 -13.54 0.26 3.03
N GLU A 46 -12.43 -0.18 3.65
CA GLU A 46 -11.05 0.23 3.32
C GLU A 46 -10.69 -0.05 1.85
N ARG A 47 -11.45 -0.95 1.20
CA ARG A 47 -11.25 -1.32 -0.20
C ARG A 47 -11.32 -0.13 -1.14
N VAL A 48 -12.18 0.85 -0.89
CA VAL A 48 -12.29 2.05 -1.74
C VAL A 48 -11.00 2.86 -1.72
N LEU A 49 -10.46 3.12 -0.53
CA LEU A 49 -9.22 3.88 -0.36
C LEU A 49 -8.00 3.08 -0.88
N LEU A 50 -7.99 1.77 -0.66
CA LEU A 50 -6.96 0.87 -1.15
C LEU A 50 -6.93 0.80 -2.68
N ASP A 51 -8.08 0.60 -3.32
CA ASP A 51 -8.19 0.51 -4.78
C ASP A 51 -7.81 1.85 -5.43
N ALA A 52 -8.24 2.98 -4.85
CA ALA A 52 -7.83 4.30 -5.32
C ALA A 52 -6.30 4.49 -5.25
N LEU A 53 -5.65 4.02 -4.17
CA LEU A 53 -4.17 4.04 -4.10
C LEU A 53 -3.56 3.16 -5.19
N LEU A 54 -4.08 1.95 -5.37
CA LEU A 54 -3.58 0.99 -6.35
C LEU A 54 -3.68 1.52 -7.77
N ASP A 55 -4.79 2.17 -8.13
CA ASP A 55 -4.97 2.75 -9.46
C ASP A 55 -3.89 3.78 -9.79
N GLU A 56 -3.49 4.60 -8.81
CA GLU A 56 -2.41 5.57 -9.01
C GLU A 56 -1.03 4.90 -9.06
N VAL A 57 -0.66 4.08 -8.07
CA VAL A 57 0.70 3.54 -7.99
C VAL A 57 1.03 2.56 -9.13
N ARG A 58 0.03 1.93 -9.74
CA ARG A 58 0.23 1.09 -10.94
C ARG A 58 0.81 1.84 -12.12
N GLY A 59 0.66 3.16 -12.18
CA GLY A 59 1.22 4.00 -13.25
C GLY A 59 2.76 4.11 -13.23
N GLY A 60 3.41 3.72 -12.13
CA GLY A 60 4.87 3.69 -12.04
C GLY A 60 5.53 5.05 -12.36
N GLY A 61 6.46 5.06 -13.32
CA GLY A 61 7.10 6.29 -13.79
C GLY A 61 6.22 7.21 -14.63
N GLY A 62 5.08 6.71 -15.11
CA GLY A 62 4.11 7.47 -15.91
C GLY A 62 3.02 8.18 -15.09
N VAL A 63 3.06 8.10 -13.76
CA VAL A 63 2.10 8.83 -12.93
C VAL A 63 2.28 10.34 -13.11
N ASP A 64 1.16 11.06 -13.19
CA ASP A 64 1.14 12.52 -13.01
C ASP A 64 0.98 12.81 -11.51
N PRO A 65 2.01 13.35 -10.83
CA PRO A 65 1.95 13.57 -9.38
C PRO A 65 0.80 14.47 -8.93
N LEU A 66 0.45 15.47 -9.74
CA LEU A 66 -0.63 16.39 -9.42
C LEU A 66 -1.97 15.72 -9.66
N ALA A 67 -2.16 15.03 -10.78
CA ALA A 67 -3.42 14.32 -11.02
C ALA A 67 -3.66 13.22 -9.96
N SER A 68 -2.64 12.43 -9.66
CA SER A 68 -2.70 11.31 -8.72
C SER A 68 -3.05 11.78 -7.30
N ALA A 69 -2.43 12.88 -6.86
CA ALA A 69 -2.77 13.50 -5.59
C ALA A 69 -4.23 13.97 -5.52
N ALA A 70 -4.90 14.22 -6.65
CA ALA A 70 -6.22 14.85 -6.71
C ALA A 70 -7.27 13.76 -6.59
N ALA A 71 -7.07 12.71 -7.36
CA ALA A 71 -7.83 11.48 -7.25
C ALA A 71 -7.85 11.00 -5.79
N LEU A 72 -6.68 10.87 -5.16
CA LEU A 72 -6.61 10.43 -3.77
C LEU A 72 -7.19 11.42 -2.75
N GLU A 73 -6.96 12.73 -2.92
CA GLU A 73 -7.57 13.72 -2.03
C GLU A 73 -9.10 13.65 -2.07
N ARG A 74 -9.69 13.48 -3.26
CA ARG A 74 -11.15 13.36 -3.41
C ARG A 74 -11.70 12.17 -2.65
N VAL A 75 -11.03 11.01 -2.74
CA VAL A 75 -11.42 9.81 -2.00
C VAL A 75 -11.26 10.02 -0.49
N ILE A 76 -10.13 10.60 -0.05
CA ILE A 76 -9.88 10.92 1.36
C ILE A 76 -10.95 11.85 1.95
N ARG A 77 -11.43 12.84 1.21
CA ARG A 77 -12.50 13.75 1.68
C ARG A 77 -13.84 13.06 1.92
N THR A 78 -14.09 11.95 1.24
CA THR A 78 -15.30 11.13 1.41
C THR A 78 -15.15 10.04 2.48
N GLU A 79 -13.93 9.83 2.97
CA GLU A 79 -13.63 8.80 3.96
C GLU A 79 -14.03 9.26 5.37
N LYS A 80 -14.84 8.44 6.02
CA LYS A 80 -15.41 8.73 7.35
C LYS A 80 -14.52 8.20 8.48
N ARG A 81 -13.65 7.24 8.20
CA ARG A 81 -12.78 6.61 9.19
C ARG A 81 -11.56 7.49 9.50
N PRO A 82 -11.14 7.57 10.77
CA PRO A 82 -10.09 8.50 11.23
C PRO A 82 -8.72 8.21 10.64
N ALA A 83 -7.94 9.25 10.36
CA ALA A 83 -6.58 9.14 9.80
C ALA A 83 -6.47 8.39 8.45
N PRO A 84 -7.28 8.75 7.44
CA PRO A 84 -7.24 8.10 6.12
C PRO A 84 -5.87 8.18 5.46
N LEU A 85 -5.18 9.31 5.59
CA LEU A 85 -3.84 9.49 5.03
C LEU A 85 -2.81 8.53 5.64
N LYS A 86 -2.90 8.27 6.95
CA LYS A 86 -2.03 7.32 7.66
C LYS A 86 -2.25 5.88 7.16
N ARG A 87 -3.49 5.48 6.93
CA ARG A 87 -3.82 4.17 6.35
C ARG A 87 -3.29 4.04 4.92
N LEU A 88 -3.54 5.06 4.10
CA LEU A 88 -3.03 5.14 2.73
C LEU A 88 -1.51 4.99 2.68
N LEU A 89 -0.78 5.74 3.50
CA LEU A 89 0.68 5.63 3.58
C LEU A 89 1.12 4.24 4.04
N GLY A 90 0.38 3.60 4.95
CA GLY A 90 0.64 2.23 5.37
C GLY A 90 0.59 1.22 4.21
N TRP A 91 -0.39 1.35 3.31
CA TRP A 91 -0.47 0.51 2.11
C TRP A 91 0.58 0.90 1.07
N ALA A 92 0.87 2.19 0.90
CA ALA A 92 1.95 2.64 0.02
C ALA A 92 3.31 2.09 0.43
N GLN A 93 3.58 1.98 1.74
CA GLN A 93 4.78 1.35 2.28
C GLN A 93 4.83 -0.15 1.96
N LYS A 94 3.70 -0.86 2.07
CA LYS A 94 3.60 -2.27 1.65
C LYS A 94 3.83 -2.43 0.15
N TRP A 95 3.36 -1.48 -0.65
CA TRP A 95 3.53 -1.50 -2.11
C TRP A 95 4.99 -1.33 -2.49
N LEU A 96 5.68 -0.36 -1.90
CA LEU A 96 7.12 -0.16 -2.10
C LEU A 96 7.95 -1.38 -1.64
N PHE A 97 7.51 -2.05 -0.56
CA PHE A 97 8.15 -3.29 -0.13
C PHE A 97 8.00 -4.40 -1.16
N ASP A 98 6.80 -4.64 -1.68
CA ASP A 98 6.58 -5.65 -2.72
C ASP A 98 7.25 -5.27 -4.05
N LEU A 99 7.35 -3.98 -4.37
CA LEU A 99 8.10 -3.50 -5.53
C LEU A 99 9.60 -3.78 -5.37
N HIS A 100 10.15 -3.61 -4.17
CA HIS A 100 11.53 -4.00 -3.87
C HIS A 100 11.73 -5.51 -3.99
N LEU A 101 10.81 -6.34 -3.47
CA LEU A 101 10.86 -7.79 -3.69
C LEU A 101 10.88 -8.13 -5.19
N ALA A 102 10.05 -7.44 -5.98
CA ALA A 102 10.01 -7.64 -7.42
C ALA A 102 11.33 -7.30 -8.12
N THR A 103 12.08 -6.27 -7.68
CA THR A 103 13.43 -5.99 -8.21
C THR A 103 14.44 -7.10 -7.96
N GLU A 104 14.21 -7.93 -6.94
CA GLU A 104 15.04 -9.09 -6.59
C GLU A 104 14.43 -10.40 -7.13
N ALA A 105 13.45 -10.33 -8.04
CA ALA A 105 12.71 -11.47 -8.58
C ALA A 105 12.01 -12.36 -7.53
N LEU A 106 11.65 -11.78 -6.38
CA LEU A 106 10.92 -12.45 -5.31
C LEU A 106 9.39 -12.23 -5.45
N PRO A 107 8.57 -13.18 -4.96
CA PRO A 107 7.10 -13.02 -5.00
C PRO A 107 6.63 -11.91 -4.04
N PRO A 108 5.52 -11.21 -4.35
CA PRO A 108 4.96 -10.20 -3.46
C PRO A 108 4.44 -10.81 -2.16
N ARG A 109 4.53 -10.05 -1.07
CA ARG A 109 4.06 -10.44 0.26
C ARG A 109 2.66 -9.92 0.58
N TYR A 110 2.30 -8.74 0.08
CA TYR A 110 1.07 -8.03 0.46
C TYR A 110 0.06 -7.94 -0.69
N PHE A 111 0.51 -7.60 -1.90
CA PHE A 111 -0.33 -7.38 -3.08
C PHE A 111 -0.23 -8.56 -4.05
N LEU A 112 -0.77 -9.70 -3.63
CA LEU A 112 -0.58 -10.98 -4.33
C LEU A 112 -1.05 -10.94 -5.78
N ARG A 113 -2.22 -10.35 -6.05
CA ARG A 113 -2.79 -10.22 -7.40
C ARG A 113 -2.02 -9.25 -8.30
N GLN A 114 -1.15 -8.42 -7.75
CA GLN A 114 -0.42 -7.38 -8.46
C GLN A 114 0.99 -7.84 -8.85
N ALA A 115 1.31 -9.12 -8.64
CA ALA A 115 2.62 -9.70 -8.98
C ALA A 115 3.09 -9.31 -10.39
N ALA A 116 2.25 -9.48 -11.41
CA ALA A 116 2.60 -9.13 -12.79
C ALA A 116 2.89 -7.63 -12.98
N VAL A 117 2.09 -6.77 -12.35
CA VAL A 117 2.28 -5.31 -12.43
C VAL A 117 3.56 -4.90 -11.72
N LEU A 118 3.80 -5.41 -10.51
CA LEU A 118 5.02 -5.15 -9.74
C LEU A 118 6.27 -5.59 -10.50
N GLN A 119 6.23 -6.77 -11.13
CA GLN A 119 7.32 -7.26 -11.98
C GLN A 119 7.54 -6.39 -13.22
N GLY A 120 6.47 -5.86 -13.82
CA GLY A 120 6.57 -4.89 -14.92
C GLY A 120 7.24 -3.60 -14.48
N LEU A 121 6.80 -3.04 -13.34
CA LEU A 121 7.34 -1.80 -12.77
C LEU A 121 8.80 -1.94 -12.33
N ALA A 122 9.18 -3.09 -11.76
CA ALA A 122 10.53 -3.38 -11.32
C ALA A 122 11.58 -3.20 -12.43
N LYS A 123 11.20 -3.38 -13.71
CA LYS A 123 12.10 -3.17 -14.86
C LYS A 123 12.52 -1.71 -15.05
N GLY A 124 11.72 -0.76 -14.54
CA GLY A 124 11.97 0.67 -14.67
C GLY A 124 12.69 1.30 -13.47
N THR A 125 13.07 0.52 -12.46
CA THR A 125 13.68 1.04 -11.23
C THR A 125 14.74 0.08 -10.69
N ASP A 126 15.33 0.40 -9.53
CA ASP A 126 16.24 -0.49 -8.82
C ASP A 126 16.03 -0.44 -7.31
N SER A 127 16.54 -1.48 -6.66
CA SER A 127 16.51 -1.70 -5.20
C SER A 127 17.01 -0.48 -4.42
N ARG A 128 18.08 0.19 -4.86
CA ARG A 128 18.65 1.36 -4.16
C ARG A 128 17.70 2.55 -4.20
N ARG A 129 17.10 2.84 -5.36
CA ARG A 129 16.11 3.92 -5.52
C ARG A 129 14.87 3.69 -4.66
N ILE A 130 14.32 2.47 -4.68
CA ILE A 130 13.15 2.11 -3.87
C ILE A 130 13.44 2.24 -2.38
N LEU A 131 14.57 1.72 -1.91
CA LEU A 131 14.96 1.78 -0.50
C LEU A 131 15.23 3.23 -0.04
N ALA A 132 15.85 4.05 -0.90
CA ALA A 132 16.06 5.46 -0.61
C ALA A 132 14.73 6.22 -0.47
N PHE A 133 13.77 6.00 -1.37
CA PHE A 133 12.44 6.60 -1.28
C PHE A 133 11.66 6.07 -0.08
N SER A 134 11.70 4.75 0.19
CA SER A 134 11.03 4.13 1.33
C SER A 134 11.49 4.71 2.67
N ARG A 135 12.79 5.02 2.81
CA ARG A 135 13.33 5.71 4.01
C ARG A 135 12.79 7.13 4.15
N LYS A 136 12.71 7.89 3.07
CA LYS A 136 12.08 9.23 3.08
C LYS A 136 10.58 9.12 3.42
N ALA A 137 9.90 8.11 2.87
CA ALA A 137 8.50 7.86 3.13
C ALA A 137 8.18 7.48 4.59
N LEU A 138 9.18 7.04 5.37
CA LEU A 138 9.03 6.85 6.81
C LEU A 138 9.04 8.19 7.58
N GLN A 139 9.70 9.23 7.07
CA GLN A 139 9.75 10.56 7.69
C GLN A 139 8.39 11.28 7.59
N TYR A 140 7.57 10.90 6.61
CA TYR A 140 6.20 11.37 6.46
C TYR A 140 5.25 10.93 7.59
N LYS A 141 5.59 9.89 8.37
CA LYS A 141 4.69 9.36 9.42
C LYS A 141 4.29 10.41 10.45
N ALA A 142 5.20 11.31 10.84
CA ALA A 142 4.90 12.40 11.77
C ALA A 142 4.02 13.49 11.12
N GLN A 143 4.22 13.76 9.83
CA GLN A 143 3.47 14.77 9.08
C GLN A 143 2.03 14.31 8.76
N CYS A 144 1.79 13.00 8.65
CA CYS A 144 0.45 12.44 8.44
C CYS A 144 -0.47 12.51 9.67
N GLU A 145 0.07 12.76 10.87
CA GLU A 145 -0.76 12.86 12.08
C GLU A 145 -1.47 14.22 12.17
N GLN A 146 -0.90 15.27 11.57
CA GLN A 146 -1.52 16.58 11.36
C GLN A 146 -1.04 17.21 10.03
N PRO A 147 -1.49 16.69 8.88
CA PRO A 147 -1.09 17.25 7.59
C PRO A 147 -1.71 18.64 7.45
N LEU A 148 -0.86 19.67 7.36
CA LEU A 148 -1.30 21.04 7.05
C LEU A 148 -2.11 21.09 5.73
N ASN A 149 -1.75 20.22 4.78
CA ASN A 149 -2.46 20.07 3.52
C ASN A 149 -2.28 18.65 2.93
N ASN A 150 -3.35 17.85 2.92
CA ASN A 150 -3.36 16.49 2.36
C ASN A 150 -2.93 16.46 0.89
N ARG A 151 -3.35 17.46 0.12
CA ARG A 151 -3.07 17.58 -1.31
C ARG A 151 -1.57 17.71 -1.58
N LEU A 152 -0.93 18.67 -0.90
CA LEU A 152 0.50 18.94 -1.05
C LEU A 152 1.34 17.74 -0.60
N PHE A 153 0.92 17.08 0.48
CA PHE A 153 1.57 15.85 0.94
C PHE A 153 1.56 14.76 -0.15
N LEU A 154 0.40 14.52 -0.76
CA LEU A 154 0.27 13.50 -1.80
C LEU A 154 1.06 13.89 -3.06
N GLU A 155 1.11 15.17 -3.42
CA GLU A 155 1.95 15.66 -4.53
C GLU A 155 3.42 15.34 -4.29
N ASP A 156 3.96 15.64 -3.09
CA ASP A 156 5.35 15.34 -2.75
C ASP A 156 5.62 13.82 -2.76
N PHE A 157 4.69 13.03 -2.23
CA PHE A 157 4.76 11.57 -2.29
C PHE A 157 4.87 11.08 -3.74
N PHE A 158 3.97 11.50 -4.63
CA PHE A 158 3.99 11.03 -6.02
C PHE A 158 5.13 11.61 -6.84
N LEU A 159 5.62 12.81 -6.53
CA LEU A 159 6.85 13.35 -7.12
C LEU A 159 8.05 12.44 -6.79
N GLY A 160 8.16 12.02 -5.53
CA GLY A 160 9.15 11.04 -5.09
C GLY A 160 8.97 9.67 -5.74
N TYR A 161 7.72 9.19 -5.84
CA TYR A 161 7.40 7.91 -6.48
C TYR A 161 7.77 7.91 -7.98
N ALA A 162 7.36 8.92 -8.75
CA ALA A 162 7.73 8.99 -10.16
C ALA A 162 9.26 9.07 -10.36
N ARG A 163 9.98 9.71 -9.43
CA ARG A 163 11.45 9.81 -9.47
C ARG A 163 12.16 8.47 -9.29
N ILE A 164 11.58 7.47 -8.62
CA ILE A 164 12.25 6.17 -8.51
C ILE A 164 12.38 5.44 -9.86
N PHE A 165 11.58 5.83 -10.86
CA PHE A 165 11.57 5.23 -12.21
C PHE A 165 12.32 6.04 -13.26
N ARG A 166 12.82 7.23 -12.92
CA ARG A 166 13.59 8.06 -13.85
C ARG A 166 15.07 7.73 -13.71
N SER A 167 15.71 7.36 -14.83
CA SER A 167 17.16 7.39 -14.95
C SER A 167 17.63 8.83 -14.82
N THR A 168 18.58 9.07 -13.91
CA THR A 168 19.22 10.37 -13.72
C THR A 168 19.90 10.84 -15.00
#